data_AF-A0A848VMP3-F1
#
_entry.id   AF-A0A848VMP3-F1
#
_cell.length_a   1.000
_cell.length_b   1.000
_cell.length_c   1.000
_cell.angle_alpha   90.00
_cell.angle_beta   90.00
_cell.angle_gamma   90.00
#
_symmetry.space_group_name_H-M   'P 1'
#
loop_
_entity.id
_entity.type
_entity.pdbx_description
1 polymer ?
#
loop_
_entity_poly.entity_id
_entity_poly.type
_entity_poly.pdbx_seq_one_letter_code
_entity_poly.pdbx_strand_id
1 'polypeptide(L)'
;MKDISQLPDAHLRVFDRPELPDPSRLEDAYLIGICGTGMGSMAGLLQAAGYPVRGSDSAAWPPMSTRLAELGIPVLEGYDAAHLEP
;
A
#
# COMPACT_ATOMS: atom_id res chain seq x y z
N MET A 1 -16.03 -24.76 9.00
CA MET A 1 -15.41 -24.14 7.80
C MET A 1 -14.88 -25.26 6.92
N LYS A 2 -15.04 -25.17 5.59
CA LYS A 2 -14.36 -26.10 4.68
C LYS A 2 -12.86 -25.77 4.65
N ASP A 3 -12.02 -26.79 4.51
CA ASP A 3 -10.58 -26.60 4.30
C ASP A 3 -10.36 -25.83 2.98
N ILE A 4 -9.46 -24.84 3.00
CA ILE A 4 -9.16 -23.98 1.85
C ILE A 4 -8.55 -24.77 0.69
N SER A 5 -7.88 -25.89 0.98
CA SER A 5 -7.29 -26.78 -0.02
C SER A 5 -8.35 -27.56 -0.81
N GLN A 6 -9.58 -27.64 -0.31
CA GLN A 6 -10.69 -28.40 -0.90
C GLN A 6 -11.60 -27.54 -1.79
N LEU A 7 -11.27 -26.26 -1.97
CA LEU A 7 -12.03 -25.36 -2.83
C LEU A 7 -11.65 -25.58 -4.32
N PRO A 8 -12.58 -25.41 -5.27
CA PRO A 8 -12.29 -25.56 -6.70
C PRO A 8 -11.18 -24.64 -7.21
N ASP A 9 -11.00 -23.49 -6.54
CA ASP A 9 -10.00 -22.47 -6.83
C ASP A 9 -8.81 -22.50 -5.85
N ALA A 10 -8.59 -23.61 -5.15
CA ALA A 10 -7.50 -23.75 -4.18
C ALA A 10 -6.11 -23.43 -4.78
N HIS A 11 -5.88 -23.77 -6.05
CA HIS A 11 -4.65 -23.48 -6.78
C HIS A 11 -4.35 -21.96 -6.94
N LEU A 12 -5.36 -21.09 -6.79
CA LEU A 12 -5.19 -19.63 -6.79
C LEU A 12 -4.96 -19.06 -5.38
N ARG A 13 -5.17 -19.87 -4.34
CA ARG A 13 -5.18 -19.45 -2.93
C ARG A 13 -4.05 -20.07 -2.12
N VAL A 14 -3.58 -21.24 -2.53
CA VAL A 14 -2.53 -22.01 -1.86
C VAL A 14 -1.31 -22.01 -2.78
N PHE A 15 -0.36 -21.16 -2.44
CA PHE A 15 0.91 -21.04 -3.13
C PHE A 15 2.01 -20.78 -2.10
N ASP A 16 3.22 -21.24 -2.41
CA ASP A 16 4.39 -20.98 -1.58
C ASP A 16 4.67 -19.48 -1.59
N ARG A 17 4.58 -18.85 -0.42
CA ARG A 17 4.97 -17.46 -0.25
C ARG A 17 6.48 -17.41 -0.04
N PRO A 18 7.24 -16.57 -0.76
CA PRO A 18 8.65 -16.39 -0.48
C PRO A 18 8.84 -15.86 0.96
N GLU A 19 10.02 -16.11 1.52
CA GLU A 19 10.38 -15.47 2.78
C GLU A 19 10.35 -13.94 2.63
N LEU A 20 9.75 -13.28 3.61
CA LEU A 20 9.71 -11.82 3.63
C LEU A 20 11.09 -11.29 4.06
N PRO A 21 11.57 -10.19 3.46
CA PRO A 21 12.79 -9.55 3.95
C PRO A 21 12.59 -9.02 5.37
N ASP A 22 13.70 -8.81 6.08
CA ASP A 22 13.69 -8.17 7.40
C ASP A 22 13.02 -6.78 7.30
N PRO A 23 11.96 -6.49 8.09
CA PRO A 23 11.29 -5.19 8.10
C PRO A 23 12.23 -4.01 8.36
N SER A 24 13.35 -4.21 9.06
CA SER A 24 14.35 -3.17 9.31
C SER A 24 15.07 -2.70 8.05
N ARG A 25 14.90 -3.40 6.93
CA ARG A 25 15.48 -3.05 5.61
C ARG A 25 14.54 -2.21 4.75
N LEU A 26 13.36 -1.85 5.26
CA LEU A 26 12.43 -1.01 4.52
C LEU A 26 12.92 0.44 4.52
N GLU A 27 13.29 0.95 3.34
CA GLU A 27 13.79 2.31 3.16
C GLU A 27 12.66 3.31 2.84
N ASP A 28 11.72 2.91 1.99
CA ASP A 28 10.52 3.68 1.66
C ASP A 28 9.32 2.76 1.37
N ALA A 29 8.12 3.31 1.45
CA ALA A 29 6.89 2.63 1.08
C ALA A 29 6.13 3.43 0.03
N TYR A 30 5.92 2.80 -1.14
CA TYR A 30 5.09 3.33 -2.20
C TYR A 30 3.72 2.61 -2.23
N LEU A 31 2.63 3.35 -2.06
CA LEU A 31 1.27 2.79 -2.07
C LEU A 31 0.52 3.15 -3.36
N ILE A 32 0.14 2.13 -4.13
CA ILE A 32 -0.74 2.27 -5.29
C ILE A 32 -2.19 2.24 -4.79
N GLY A 33 -3.00 3.25 -5.15
CA GLY A 33 -4.36 3.43 -4.62
C GLY A 33 -4.35 4.01 -3.20
N ILE A 34 -3.43 4.94 -2.91
CA ILE A 34 -3.19 5.45 -1.55
C ILE A 34 -4.39 6.18 -0.94
N CYS A 35 -5.32 6.70 -1.75
CA CYS A 35 -6.49 7.42 -1.26
C CYS A 35 -7.65 6.48 -0.84
N GLY A 36 -7.52 5.16 -1.02
CA GLY A 36 -8.47 4.19 -0.46
C GLY A 36 -8.46 4.22 1.07
N THR A 37 -9.62 4.02 1.73
CA THR A 37 -9.74 4.14 3.19
C THR A 37 -8.74 3.25 3.96
N GLY A 38 -8.59 1.99 3.54
CA GLY A 38 -7.61 1.06 4.12
C GLY A 38 -6.18 1.48 3.83
N MET A 39 -5.88 1.83 2.58
CA MET A 39 -4.54 2.21 2.13
C MET A 39 -4.07 3.51 2.78
N GLY A 40 -4.91 4.55 2.85
CA GLY A 40 -4.58 5.81 3.52
C GLY A 40 -4.42 5.66 5.03
N SER A 41 -5.11 4.70 5.65
CA SER A 41 -4.87 4.35 7.06
C SER A 41 -3.51 3.66 7.25
N MET A 42 -3.17 2.73 6.37
CA MET A 42 -1.86 2.07 6.34
C MET A 42 -0.73 3.07 6.09
N ALA A 43 -0.91 4.01 5.17
CA ALA A 43 0.03 5.09 4.89
C ALA A 43 0.35 5.89 6.16
N GLY A 44 -0.68 6.29 6.90
CA GLY A 44 -0.52 7.01 8.16
C GLY A 44 0.22 6.20 9.23
N LEU A 45 -0.03 4.88 9.33
CA LEU A 45 0.69 4.01 10.27
C LEU A 45 2.17 3.89 9.92
N LEU A 46 2.51 3.73 8.64
CA LEU A 46 3.89 3.67 8.18
C LEU A 46 4.62 5.00 8.42
N GLN A 47 3.97 6.12 8.14
CA GLN A 47 4.50 7.45 8.41
C GLN A 47 4.76 7.66 9.90
N ALA A 48 3.82 7.25 10.76
CA ALA A 48 3.97 7.32 12.22
C ALA A 48 5.07 6.40 12.77
N ALA A 49 5.36 5.29 12.09
CA ALA A 49 6.46 4.40 12.40
C ALA A 49 7.83 4.93 11.92
N GLY A 50 7.86 6.08 11.23
CA GLY A 50 9.09 6.75 10.79
C GLY A 50 9.56 6.36 9.38
N TYR A 51 8.76 5.59 8.64
CA TYR A 51 9.08 5.28 7.25
C TYR A 51 8.71 6.45 6.33
N PRO A 52 9.52 6.74 5.30
CA PRO A 52 9.11 7.56 4.16
C PRO A 52 7.95 6.88 3.44
N VAL A 53 6.83 7.59 3.29
CA VAL A 53 5.65 7.08 2.60
C VAL A 53 5.26 8.03 1.49
N ARG A 54 4.95 7.47 0.33
CA ARG A 54 4.40 8.17 -0.83
C ARG A 54 3.47 7.22 -1.58
N GLY A 55 2.73 7.72 -2.55
CA GLY A 55 1.90 6.84 -3.35
C GLY A 55 1.20 7.57 -4.49
N SER A 56 0.42 6.82 -5.25
CA SER A 56 -0.39 7.38 -6.33
C SER A 56 -1.84 6.94 -6.26
N ASP A 57 -2.73 7.78 -6.76
CA ASP A 57 -4.12 7.46 -6.93
C ASP A 57 -4.72 8.22 -8.13
N SER A 58 -5.67 7.59 -8.83
CA SER A 58 -6.49 8.25 -9.86
C SER A 58 -7.59 9.14 -9.28
N ALA A 59 -7.92 8.95 -8.00
CA ALA A 59 -9.00 9.63 -7.30
C ALA A 59 -8.46 10.37 -6.06
N ALA A 60 -7.44 11.21 -6.26
CA ALA A 60 -6.84 12.02 -5.20
C ALA A 60 -7.72 13.23 -4.81
N TRP A 61 -8.91 12.98 -4.25
CA TRP A 61 -9.84 14.03 -3.80
C TRP A 61 -10.17 13.93 -2.30
N PRO A 62 -10.64 15.02 -1.66
CA PRO A 62 -10.94 15.05 -0.22
C PRO A 62 -12.00 13.99 0.15
N PRO A 63 -11.95 13.39 1.35
CA PRO A 63 -11.19 13.80 2.52
C PRO A 63 -9.81 13.15 2.63
N MET A 64 -9.54 12.08 1.89
CA MET A 64 -8.31 11.30 2.10
C MET A 64 -7.07 12.03 1.59
N SER A 65 -7.15 12.72 0.45
CA SER A 65 -6.02 13.53 -0.04
C SER A 65 -5.63 14.62 0.95
N THR A 66 -6.61 15.29 1.57
CA THR A 66 -6.37 16.29 2.63
C THR A 66 -5.70 15.67 3.85
N ARG A 67 -6.20 14.53 4.32
CA ARG A 67 -5.63 13.82 5.47
C ARG A 67 -4.19 13.37 5.23
N LEU A 68 -3.89 12.86 4.04
CA LEU A 68 -2.54 12.45 3.67
C LEU A 68 -1.59 13.66 3.59
N ALA A 69 -2.06 14.79 3.05
CA ALA A 69 -1.30 16.03 3.02
C ALA A 69 -1.01 16.58 4.43
N GLU A 70 -1.97 16.51 5.36
CA GLU A 70 -1.78 16.89 6.77
C GLU A 70 -0.73 16.02 7.48
N LEU A 71 -0.61 14.75 7.08
CA LEU A 71 0.41 13.82 7.57
C LEU A 71 1.76 13.98 6.85
N GLY A 72 1.86 14.89 5.88
CA GLY A 72 3.06 15.11 5.09
C GLY A 72 3.35 14.00 4.07
N ILE A 73 2.35 13.20 3.69
CA ILE A 73 2.48 12.07 2.77
C ILE A 73 2.19 12.55 1.35
N PRO A 74 3.17 12.51 0.41
CA PRO A 74 2.96 12.91 -0.97
C PRO A 74 2.04 11.93 -1.71
N VAL A 75 1.10 12.50 -2.46
CA VAL A 75 0.19 11.75 -3.36
C VAL A 75 0.42 12.23 -4.79
N LEU A 76 0.80 11.31 -5.66
CA LEU A 76 0.99 11.51 -7.09
C LEU A 76 -0.32 11.19 -7.82
N GLU A 77 -0.72 12.04 -8.76
CA GLU A 77 -1.99 11.87 -9.48
C GLU A 77 -1.84 10.90 -10.65
N GLY A 78 -2.74 9.92 -10.71
CA GLY A 78 -2.73 8.90 -11.76
C GLY A 78 -1.68 7.80 -11.57
N TYR A 79 -1.78 6.76 -12.39
CA TYR A 79 -0.88 5.60 -12.34
C TYR A 79 0.15 5.70 -13.46
N ASP A 80 1.37 6.14 -13.11
CA ASP A 80 2.49 6.25 -14.02
C ASP A 80 3.69 5.46 -13.46
N ALA A 81 4.42 4.77 -14.34
CA ALA A 81 5.64 4.06 -13.97
C ALA A 81 6.74 5.01 -13.48
N ALA A 82 6.76 6.25 -14.00
CA ALA A 82 7.69 7.28 -13.56
C ALA A 82 7.53 7.64 -12.08
N HIS A 83 6.39 7.31 -11.47
CA HIS A 83 6.19 7.50 -10.04
C HIS A 83 6.93 6.47 -9.17
N LEU A 84 7.44 5.37 -9.73
CA LEU A 84 8.12 4.32 -8.97
C LEU A 84 9.62 4.57 -8.81
N GLU A 85 10.16 5.59 -9.48
CA GLU A 85 11.55 6.01 -9.29
C GLU A 85 11.74 6.51 -7.83
N PRO A 86 12.73 5.99 -7.07
CA PRO A 86 13.03 6.40 -5.70
C PRO A 86 13.53 7.84 -5.56
#